data_AF-V9ILZ4-F1
#
_entry.id   AF-V9ILZ4-F1
#
_cell.length_a   1.000
_cell.length_b   1.000
_cell.length_c   1.000
_cell.angle_alpha   90.00
_cell.angle_beta   90.00
_cell.angle_gamma   90.00
#
_symmetry.space_group_name_H-M   'P 1'
#
loop_
_entity.id
_entity.type
_entity.pdbx_description
1 polymer ?
#
loop_
_entity_poly.entity_id
_entity_poly.type
_entity_poly.pdbx_seq_one_letter_code
_entity_poly.pdbx_strand_id
1 'polypeptide(L)'
;MFQNIVYCFKCIIKNIHKTQKSYKKIRTIHETNKFLKMQKTKQLKSYVHFNAKLKVLGSGALGTPQNIFFITDHINYVFNCGEGTQRLSQEHHCKLSRAYNIFVTYSSWKNVGGIPGLLLTAQSNGLKEINIHCPEGFNGFIETIKSFISLPNLKISYPVIDESKVYSDNVMNISYIPLTKSIKNTEESSLNLNDKEQCQTNINGKRVINEKTQEEETKTRKKKKSIPHLLCFICEVHPKPGKLLINKCIDFGISPGPDLNLLKQGLNVTKEDGTIVYSKDVVEANEPKTTFIVLECPTEEYLDSITNHPTF
;
A
#
# COMPACT_ATOMS: atom_id res chain seq x y z
N MET A 1 -18.69 -62.23 -14.29
CA MET A 1 -18.13 -61.13 -13.48
C MET A 1 -16.67 -60.78 -13.84
N PHE A 2 -16.20 -61.04 -15.08
CA PHE A 2 -14.83 -60.68 -15.52
C PHE A 2 -14.77 -59.84 -16.81
N GLN A 3 -15.91 -59.51 -17.43
CA GLN A 3 -15.95 -58.66 -18.65
C GLN A 3 -16.11 -57.16 -18.37
N ASN A 4 -16.59 -56.77 -17.18
CA ASN A 4 -16.82 -55.35 -16.83
C ASN A 4 -15.57 -54.62 -16.31
N ILE A 5 -14.52 -55.34 -15.91
CA ILE A 5 -13.26 -54.73 -15.43
C ILE A 5 -12.36 -54.30 -16.62
N VAL A 6 -12.42 -55.02 -17.75
CA VAL A 6 -11.62 -54.70 -18.94
C VAL A 6 -12.13 -53.45 -19.67
N TYR A 7 -13.44 -53.15 -19.61
CA TYR A 7 -14.01 -51.94 -20.20
C TYR A 7 -13.64 -50.67 -19.41
N CYS A 8 -13.50 -50.76 -18.08
CA CYS A 8 -13.16 -49.62 -17.24
C CYS A 8 -11.70 -49.15 -17.47
N PHE A 9 -10.76 -50.08 -17.66
CA PHE A 9 -9.36 -49.74 -17.95
C PHE A 9 -9.16 -49.10 -19.34
N LYS A 10 -9.92 -49.53 -20.37
CA LYS A 10 -9.84 -48.90 -21.71
C LYS A 10 -10.38 -47.46 -21.73
N CYS A 11 -11.38 -47.14 -20.92
CA CYS A 11 -11.88 -45.76 -20.78
C CYS A 11 -10.91 -44.84 -20.04
N ILE A 12 -10.23 -45.34 -18.99
CA ILE A 12 -9.24 -44.57 -18.24
C ILE A 12 -8.01 -44.23 -19.10
N ILE A 13 -7.50 -45.18 -19.89
CA ILE A 13 -6.33 -44.94 -20.77
C ILE A 13 -6.65 -43.95 -21.90
N LYS A 14 -7.86 -44.01 -22.50
CA LYS A 14 -8.28 -43.01 -23.50
C LYS A 14 -8.44 -41.59 -22.92
N ASN A 15 -8.87 -41.47 -21.66
CA ASN A 15 -8.99 -40.18 -21.00
C ASN A 15 -7.64 -39.60 -20.56
N ILE A 16 -6.67 -40.46 -20.18
CA ILE A 16 -5.29 -40.05 -19.89
C ILE A 16 -4.59 -39.53 -21.16
N HIS A 17 -4.80 -40.16 -22.32
CA HIS A 17 -4.24 -39.64 -23.58
C HIS A 17 -4.90 -38.34 -24.07
N LYS A 18 -6.19 -38.10 -23.75
CA LYS A 18 -6.86 -36.81 -24.02
C LYS A 18 -6.42 -35.70 -23.05
N THR A 19 -6.20 -36.03 -21.78
CA THR A 19 -5.70 -35.07 -20.78
C THR A 19 -4.22 -34.74 -20.96
N GLN A 20 -3.39 -35.68 -21.43
CA GLN A 20 -2.00 -35.40 -21.81
C GLN A 20 -1.88 -34.57 -23.10
N LYS A 21 -2.84 -34.64 -24.03
CA LYS A 21 -2.88 -33.75 -25.21
C LYS A 21 -3.31 -32.31 -24.91
N SER A 22 -3.87 -32.04 -23.72
CA SER A 22 -4.25 -30.70 -23.26
C SER A 22 -3.14 -29.99 -22.47
N TYR A 23 -2.06 -30.70 -22.12
CA TYR A 23 -0.91 -30.16 -21.40
C TYR A 23 0.39 -30.32 -22.20
N LYS A 24 0.55 -29.50 -23.23
CA LYS A 24 1.84 -28.96 -23.72
C LYS A 24 1.60 -28.07 -24.94
N LYS A 25 0.96 -26.91 -24.74
CA LYS A 25 1.17 -25.78 -25.65
C LYS A 25 2.52 -25.16 -25.25
N ILE A 26 3.60 -25.74 -25.76
CA ILE A 26 4.96 -25.22 -25.61
C ILE A 26 4.96 -23.86 -26.30
N ARG A 27 4.91 -22.78 -25.52
CA ARG A 27 5.19 -21.44 -26.05
C ARG A 27 6.61 -21.45 -26.59
N THR A 28 6.77 -21.11 -27.86
CA THR A 28 8.07 -21.02 -28.51
C THR A 28 8.97 -20.09 -27.68
N ILE A 29 10.27 -20.38 -27.61
CA ILE A 29 11.25 -19.52 -26.89
C ILE A 29 11.11 -18.05 -27.30
N HIS A 30 10.72 -17.78 -28.56
CA HIS A 30 10.45 -16.44 -29.06
C HIS A 30 9.20 -15.78 -28.44
N GLU A 31 8.10 -16.53 -28.24
CA GLU A 31 6.90 -16.02 -27.55
C GLU A 31 7.14 -15.86 -26.05
N THR A 32 7.87 -16.79 -25.44
CA THR A 32 8.28 -16.72 -24.03
C THR A 32 9.24 -15.55 -23.81
N ASN A 33 10.16 -15.29 -24.74
CA ASN A 33 11.05 -14.12 -24.71
C ASN A 33 10.31 -12.82 -25.03
N LYS A 34 9.27 -12.83 -25.88
CA LYS A 34 8.41 -11.67 -26.13
C LYS A 34 7.51 -11.38 -24.92
N PHE A 35 7.03 -12.41 -24.23
CA PHE A 35 6.25 -12.30 -23.00
C PHE A 35 7.13 -11.89 -21.81
N LEU A 36 8.35 -12.41 -21.70
CA LEU A 36 9.37 -11.97 -20.74
C LEU A 36 9.88 -10.58 -21.06
N LYS A 37 10.00 -10.19 -22.34
CA LYS A 37 10.22 -8.79 -22.74
C LYS A 37 9.02 -7.95 -22.32
N MET A 38 7.78 -8.32 -22.64
CA MET A 38 6.56 -7.58 -22.22
C MET A 38 6.39 -7.51 -20.70
N GLN A 39 6.83 -8.52 -19.95
CA GLN A 39 6.85 -8.53 -18.48
C GLN A 39 8.00 -7.70 -17.91
N LYS A 40 9.20 -7.75 -18.50
CA LYS A 40 10.32 -6.84 -18.19
C LYS A 40 10.01 -5.39 -18.59
N THR A 41 9.23 -5.16 -19.66
CA THR A 41 8.76 -3.82 -20.10
C THR A 41 7.56 -3.33 -19.27
N LYS A 42 7.03 -4.19 -18.38
CA LYS A 42 6.10 -3.81 -17.31
C LYS A 42 6.81 -3.55 -15.97
N GLN A 43 8.13 -3.36 -15.98
CA GLN A 43 8.73 -2.48 -14.99
C GLN A 43 8.01 -1.13 -15.12
N LEU A 44 7.45 -0.62 -14.02
CA LEU A 44 6.79 0.68 -14.02
C LEU A 44 7.75 1.68 -14.67
N LYS A 45 7.38 2.25 -15.83
CA LYS A 45 8.12 3.36 -16.43
C LYS A 45 8.42 4.33 -15.31
N SER A 46 9.68 4.72 -15.11
CA SER A 46 9.99 5.73 -14.09
C SER A 46 9.22 6.98 -14.50
N TYR A 47 8.21 7.34 -13.70
CA TYR A 47 7.36 8.47 -13.98
C TYR A 47 8.08 9.69 -13.45
N VAL A 48 9.09 10.13 -14.18
CA VAL A 48 9.93 11.26 -13.74
C VAL A 48 9.13 12.56 -13.74
N HIS A 49 8.04 12.63 -14.50
CA HIS A 49 7.09 13.74 -14.48
C HIS A 49 5.70 13.26 -14.10
N PHE A 50 5.17 13.84 -13.03
CA PHE A 50 3.78 13.68 -12.62
C PHE A 50 3.31 14.98 -11.98
N ASN A 51 2.02 15.29 -12.13
CA ASN A 51 1.37 16.25 -11.27
C ASN A 51 0.96 15.56 -9.98
N ALA A 52 1.08 16.27 -8.86
CA ALA A 52 0.67 15.80 -7.55
C ALA A 52 -0.19 16.84 -6.86
N LYS A 53 -1.22 16.37 -6.15
CA LYS A 53 -2.11 17.21 -5.34
C LYS A 53 -2.41 16.49 -4.04
N LEU A 54 -2.20 17.19 -2.92
CA LEU A 54 -2.67 16.73 -1.63
C LEU A 54 -4.11 17.23 -1.42
N LYS A 55 -5.04 16.33 -1.17
CA LYS A 55 -6.46 16.64 -1.01
C LYS A 55 -6.97 16.04 0.29
N VAL A 56 -7.44 16.90 1.20
CA VAL A 56 -8.20 16.48 2.37
C VAL A 56 -9.60 16.09 1.88
N LEU A 57 -9.95 14.81 2.02
CA LEU A 57 -11.23 14.29 1.54
C LEU A 57 -12.26 14.26 2.67
N GLY A 58 -11.82 14.13 3.91
CA GLY A 58 -12.66 14.20 5.10
C GLY A 58 -11.87 14.75 6.29
N SER A 59 -12.50 15.66 7.01
CA SER A 59 -11.88 16.39 8.13
C SER A 59 -11.99 15.67 9.47
N GLY A 60 -12.72 14.54 9.54
CA GLY A 60 -13.05 13.88 10.81
C GLY A 60 -14.22 14.53 11.57
N ALA A 61 -14.95 15.47 10.96
CA ALA A 61 -16.20 15.99 11.51
C ALA A 61 -17.26 14.88 11.60
N LEU A 62 -18.33 15.10 12.38
CA LEU A 62 -19.39 14.11 12.58
C LEU A 62 -19.96 13.63 11.24
N GLY A 63 -19.88 12.31 11.00
CA GLY A 63 -20.34 11.69 9.75
C GLY A 63 -19.34 11.74 8.59
N THR A 64 -18.15 12.30 8.79
CA THR A 64 -17.05 12.30 7.80
C THR A 64 -15.81 11.58 8.36
N PRO A 65 -15.13 10.74 7.56
CA PRO A 65 -13.88 10.12 7.98
C PRO A 65 -12.76 11.16 8.09
N GLN A 66 -11.70 10.85 8.82
CA GLN A 66 -10.45 11.59 8.77
C GLN A 66 -9.56 10.92 7.73
N ASN A 67 -9.41 11.53 6.55
CA ASN A 67 -8.58 10.96 5.49
C ASN A 67 -7.99 12.02 4.56
N ILE A 68 -6.84 11.67 3.98
CA ILE A 68 -6.10 12.51 3.04
C ILE A 68 -5.73 11.67 1.83
N PHE A 69 -5.90 12.23 0.65
CA PHE A 69 -5.51 11.63 -0.62
C PHE A 69 -4.33 12.41 -1.18
N PHE A 70 -3.24 11.72 -1.45
CA PHE A 70 -2.18 12.25 -2.30
C PHE A 70 -2.39 11.68 -3.71
N ILE A 71 -2.87 12.55 -4.60
CA ILE A 71 -3.33 12.19 -5.94
C ILE A 71 -2.24 12.53 -6.92
N THR A 72 -1.84 11.55 -7.73
CA THR A 72 -0.95 11.78 -8.88
C THR A 72 -1.60 11.35 -10.18
N ASP A 73 -0.95 11.66 -11.30
CA ASP A 73 -1.42 11.25 -12.63
C ASP A 73 -1.47 9.72 -12.80
N HIS A 74 -0.63 8.98 -12.06
CA HIS A 74 -0.43 7.55 -12.24
C HIS A 74 -0.98 6.71 -11.08
N ILE A 75 -0.70 7.12 -9.85
CA ILE A 75 -1.01 6.36 -8.64
C ILE A 75 -1.51 7.29 -7.52
N ASN A 76 -2.50 6.81 -6.76
CA ASN A 76 -3.07 7.53 -5.63
C ASN A 76 -2.66 6.84 -4.34
N TYR A 77 -2.34 7.66 -3.34
CA TYR A 77 -2.02 7.24 -1.99
C TYR A 77 -3.14 7.68 -1.07
N VAL A 78 -3.62 6.76 -0.26
CA VAL A 78 -4.74 7.00 0.66
C VAL A 78 -4.19 6.92 2.07
N PHE A 79 -4.26 8.02 2.81
CA PHE A 79 -3.91 8.07 4.23
C PHE A 79 -5.18 8.04 5.06
N ASN A 80 -5.31 6.98 5.86
CA ASN A 80 -6.51 6.55 6.55
C ASN A 80 -7.71 6.31 5.61
N CYS A 81 -8.53 5.33 5.95
CA CYS A 81 -9.69 4.93 5.17
C CYS A 81 -10.86 4.58 6.10
N GLY A 82 -11.40 5.61 6.75
CA GLY A 82 -12.60 5.50 7.58
C GLY A 82 -13.87 5.21 6.80
N GLU A 83 -14.96 4.94 7.52
CA GLU A 83 -16.27 4.73 6.94
C GLU A 83 -16.72 5.91 6.07
N GLY A 84 -17.41 5.64 4.96
CA GLY A 84 -17.83 6.69 4.02
C GLY A 84 -16.73 7.20 3.07
N THR A 85 -15.47 6.83 3.26
CA THR A 85 -14.35 7.22 2.36
C THR A 85 -14.65 6.92 0.89
N GLN A 86 -15.21 5.74 0.60
CA GLN A 86 -15.58 5.36 -0.76
C GLN A 86 -16.59 6.33 -1.40
N ARG A 87 -17.64 6.71 -0.65
CA ARG A 87 -18.69 7.63 -1.12
C ARG A 87 -18.09 9.01 -1.39
N LEU A 88 -17.36 9.57 -0.42
CA LEU A 88 -16.72 10.89 -0.59
C LEU A 88 -15.73 10.89 -1.75
N SER A 89 -15.00 9.80 -1.94
CA SER A 89 -14.05 9.65 -3.05
C SER A 89 -14.76 9.76 -4.40
N GLN A 90 -15.95 9.17 -4.54
CA GLN A 90 -16.75 9.27 -5.77
C GLN A 90 -17.28 10.68 -5.98
N GLU A 91 -17.84 11.30 -4.92
CA GLU A 91 -18.40 12.66 -4.94
C GLU A 91 -17.36 13.70 -5.36
N HIS A 92 -16.13 13.58 -4.86
CA HIS A 92 -15.05 14.51 -5.13
C HIS A 92 -14.09 14.07 -6.25
N HIS A 93 -14.54 13.15 -7.11
CA HIS A 93 -13.82 12.64 -8.30
C HIS A 93 -12.42 12.07 -8.03
N CYS A 94 -12.19 11.52 -6.84
CA CYS A 94 -10.99 10.80 -6.48
C CYS A 94 -11.13 9.34 -6.92
N LYS A 95 -10.37 8.93 -7.95
CA LYS A 95 -10.50 7.59 -8.53
C LYS A 95 -9.82 6.53 -7.66
N LEU A 96 -10.62 5.62 -7.09
CA LEU A 96 -10.12 4.46 -6.31
C LEU A 96 -9.46 3.39 -7.18
N SER A 97 -9.67 3.43 -8.51
CA SER A 97 -9.01 2.54 -9.47
C SER A 97 -7.48 2.67 -9.51
N ARG A 98 -6.94 3.73 -8.91
CA ARG A 98 -5.50 4.00 -8.79
C ARG A 98 -5.00 3.99 -7.36
N ALA A 99 -5.82 3.59 -6.39
CA ALA A 99 -5.43 3.54 -4.97
C ALA A 99 -4.59 2.29 -4.71
N TYR A 100 -3.29 2.36 -5.04
CA TYR A 100 -2.36 1.23 -4.89
C TYR A 100 -1.81 1.12 -3.47
N ASN A 101 -1.67 2.23 -2.76
CA ASN A 101 -1.07 2.27 -1.44
C ASN A 101 -2.06 2.90 -0.44
N ILE A 102 -2.43 2.14 0.58
CA ILE A 102 -3.23 2.61 1.71
C ILE A 102 -2.32 2.64 2.95
N PHE A 103 -2.24 3.80 3.60
CA PHE A 103 -1.48 4.00 4.83
C PHE A 103 -2.45 4.20 5.98
N VAL A 104 -2.33 3.35 6.99
CA VAL A 104 -3.13 3.42 8.21
C VAL A 104 -2.22 3.90 9.32
N THR A 105 -2.51 5.06 9.87
CA THR A 105 -1.72 5.66 10.97
C THR A 105 -1.99 4.92 12.28
N TYR A 106 -3.25 4.77 12.66
CA TYR A 106 -3.67 4.12 13.91
C TYR A 106 -4.68 3.00 13.67
N SER A 107 -4.53 1.87 14.37
CA SER A 107 -5.42 0.70 14.26
C SER A 107 -6.74 0.91 15.00
N SER A 108 -7.59 1.79 14.45
CA SER A 108 -8.92 2.12 14.96
C SER A 108 -9.95 2.07 13.85
N TRP A 109 -11.20 1.69 14.18
CA TRP A 109 -12.31 1.63 13.22
C TRP A 109 -12.48 2.93 12.43
N LYS A 110 -12.23 4.09 13.04
CA LYS A 110 -12.26 5.40 12.38
C LYS A 110 -11.32 5.51 11.17
N ASN A 111 -10.22 4.76 11.18
CA ASN A 111 -9.19 4.79 10.14
C ASN A 111 -9.29 3.61 9.17
N VAL A 112 -10.02 2.55 9.50
CA VAL A 112 -9.99 1.30 8.72
C VAL A 112 -11.36 0.80 8.28
N GLY A 113 -12.46 1.33 8.85
CA GLY A 113 -13.82 0.87 8.58
C GLY A 113 -14.26 0.97 7.12
N GLY A 114 -13.63 1.85 6.32
CA GLY A 114 -13.90 2.00 4.89
C GLY A 114 -13.11 1.06 3.98
N ILE A 115 -12.09 0.36 4.50
CA ILE A 115 -11.23 -0.55 3.71
C ILE A 115 -12.05 -1.63 2.99
N PRO A 116 -12.99 -2.35 3.64
CA PRO A 116 -13.94 -3.26 2.98
C PRO A 116 -14.52 -2.75 1.66
N GLY A 117 -15.17 -1.58 1.70
CA GLY A 117 -15.84 -0.99 0.54
C GLY A 117 -14.85 -0.49 -0.51
N LEU A 118 -13.73 0.07 -0.06
CA LEU A 118 -12.66 0.50 -0.95
C LEU A 118 -12.07 -0.68 -1.72
N LEU A 119 -11.78 -1.82 -1.07
CA LEU A 119 -11.22 -3.01 -1.71
C LEU A 119 -12.18 -3.60 -2.76
N LEU A 120 -13.46 -3.71 -2.43
CA LEU A 120 -14.50 -4.16 -3.36
C LEU A 120 -14.57 -3.25 -4.60
N THR A 121 -14.55 -1.94 -4.38
CA THR A 121 -14.62 -0.94 -5.44
C THR A 121 -13.35 -0.92 -6.29
N ALA A 122 -12.19 -1.04 -5.67
CA ALA A 122 -10.89 -1.08 -6.34
C ALA A 122 -10.80 -2.32 -7.25
N GLN A 123 -11.19 -3.49 -6.75
CA GLN A 123 -11.26 -4.72 -7.56
C GLN A 123 -12.24 -4.58 -8.72
N SER A 124 -13.43 -4.03 -8.48
CA SER A 124 -14.46 -3.84 -9.52
C SER A 124 -13.98 -2.89 -10.63
N ASN A 125 -13.10 -1.95 -10.30
CA ASN A 125 -12.46 -1.07 -11.26
C ASN A 125 -11.21 -1.67 -11.93
N GLY A 126 -10.88 -2.94 -11.67
CA GLY A 126 -9.78 -3.67 -12.31
C GLY A 126 -8.41 -3.54 -11.64
N LEU A 127 -8.34 -3.05 -10.39
CA LEU A 127 -7.10 -3.06 -9.62
C LEU A 127 -6.69 -4.50 -9.29
N LYS A 128 -5.41 -4.83 -9.51
CA LYS A 128 -4.89 -6.20 -9.33
C LYS A 128 -4.08 -6.40 -8.05
N GLU A 129 -3.46 -5.33 -7.56
CA GLU A 129 -2.62 -5.37 -6.37
C GLU A 129 -2.83 -4.10 -5.56
N ILE A 130 -2.85 -4.24 -4.25
CA ILE A 130 -2.92 -3.14 -3.30
C ILE A 130 -1.99 -3.43 -2.12
N ASN A 131 -1.26 -2.42 -1.69
CA ASN A 131 -0.38 -2.46 -0.52
C ASN A 131 -1.08 -1.75 0.63
N ILE A 132 -1.19 -2.42 1.77
CA ILE A 132 -1.71 -1.83 3.00
C ILE A 132 -0.55 -1.71 3.98
N HIS A 133 -0.22 -0.48 4.32
CA HIS A 133 0.82 -0.10 5.27
C HIS A 133 0.14 0.20 6.60
N CYS A 134 0.28 -0.69 7.57
CA CYS A 134 -0.49 -0.66 8.81
C CYS A 134 0.34 -1.19 9.97
N PRO A 135 0.16 -0.67 11.20
CA PRO A 135 0.92 -1.14 12.36
C PRO A 135 0.77 -2.65 12.56
N GLU A 136 1.77 -3.26 13.21
CA GLU A 136 1.77 -4.68 13.53
C GLU A 136 0.47 -5.08 14.27
N GLY A 137 -0.03 -6.30 13.99
CA GLY A 137 -1.28 -6.81 14.55
C GLY A 137 -2.54 -6.54 13.70
N PHE A 138 -2.41 -5.86 12.56
CA PHE A 138 -3.55 -5.62 11.65
C PHE A 138 -4.01 -6.85 10.84
N ASN A 139 -3.23 -7.93 10.84
CA ASN A 139 -3.51 -9.13 10.04
C ASN A 139 -4.88 -9.74 10.36
N GLY A 140 -5.24 -9.85 11.64
CA GLY A 140 -6.52 -10.43 12.08
C GLY A 140 -7.74 -9.63 11.61
N PHE A 141 -7.59 -8.30 11.49
CA PHE A 141 -8.66 -7.45 10.94
C PHE A 141 -8.92 -7.77 9.47
N ILE A 142 -7.86 -7.90 8.64
CA ILE A 142 -8.06 -8.23 7.22
C ILE A 142 -8.53 -9.67 7.03
N GLU A 143 -8.06 -10.62 7.83
CA GLU A 143 -8.59 -12.00 7.81
C GLU A 143 -10.09 -12.03 8.12
N THR A 144 -10.52 -11.25 9.10
CA THR A 144 -11.94 -11.07 9.43
C THR A 144 -12.70 -10.47 8.26
N ILE A 145 -12.16 -9.43 7.60
CA ILE A 145 -12.75 -8.85 6.39
C ILE A 145 -12.90 -9.87 5.27
N LYS A 146 -11.87 -10.68 5.04
CA LYS A 146 -11.87 -11.72 4.00
C LYS A 146 -12.92 -12.82 4.25
N SER A 147 -13.43 -12.97 5.47
CA SER A 147 -14.50 -13.93 5.76
C SER A 147 -15.85 -13.56 5.11
N PHE A 148 -16.09 -12.26 4.89
CA PHE A 148 -17.34 -11.76 4.30
C PHE A 148 -17.16 -11.01 2.97
N ILE A 149 -15.92 -10.84 2.49
CA ILE A 149 -15.62 -10.21 1.20
C ILE A 149 -14.85 -11.18 0.30
N SER A 150 -15.34 -11.36 -0.92
CA SER A 150 -14.65 -12.13 -1.96
C SER A 150 -13.78 -11.22 -2.84
N LEU A 151 -12.47 -11.43 -2.79
CA LEU A 151 -11.46 -10.67 -3.55
C LEU A 151 -10.60 -11.57 -4.45
N PRO A 152 -11.17 -12.30 -5.43
CA PRO A 152 -10.43 -13.28 -6.23
C PRO A 152 -9.40 -12.65 -7.18
N ASN A 153 -9.59 -11.38 -7.55
CA ASN A 153 -8.78 -10.70 -8.57
C ASN A 153 -7.86 -9.62 -7.98
N LEU A 154 -7.89 -9.43 -6.66
CA LEU A 154 -7.12 -8.40 -5.96
C LEU A 154 -6.15 -9.06 -4.97
N LYS A 155 -4.85 -8.94 -5.24
CA LYS A 155 -3.80 -9.34 -4.32
C LYS A 155 -3.57 -8.23 -3.29
N ILE A 156 -3.65 -8.58 -2.01
CA ILE A 156 -3.33 -7.66 -0.90
C ILE A 156 -1.95 -8.02 -0.37
N SER A 157 -1.06 -7.03 -0.35
CA SER A 157 0.32 -7.13 0.15
C SER A 157 0.48 -6.26 1.39
N TYR A 158 1.30 -6.70 2.35
CA TYR A 158 1.61 -5.97 3.58
C TYR A 158 3.12 -5.74 3.65
N PRO A 159 3.58 -4.52 3.30
CA PRO A 159 4.98 -4.17 3.46
C PRO A 159 5.40 -4.26 4.94
N VAL A 160 6.60 -4.81 5.17
CA VAL A 160 7.17 -4.88 6.52
C VAL A 160 7.55 -3.47 6.95
N ILE A 161 7.03 -3.05 8.09
CA ILE A 161 7.34 -1.75 8.69
C ILE A 161 8.60 -1.90 9.53
N ASP A 162 9.60 -1.11 9.20
CA ASP A 162 10.88 -1.08 9.86
C ASP A 162 11.37 0.37 9.79
N GLU A 163 11.69 0.97 10.94
CA GLU A 163 12.15 2.36 11.03
C GLU A 163 13.44 2.59 10.25
N SER A 164 14.28 1.56 10.11
CA SER A 164 15.51 1.62 9.34
C SER A 164 15.31 1.56 7.83
N LYS A 165 14.13 1.14 7.36
CA LYS A 165 13.83 0.94 5.94
C LYS A 165 12.83 1.98 5.45
N VAL A 166 13.22 2.66 4.37
CA VAL A 166 12.34 3.55 3.63
C VAL A 166 11.61 2.75 2.56
N TYR A 167 10.29 2.91 2.48
CA TYR A 167 9.53 2.44 1.32
C TYR A 167 9.69 3.45 0.19
N SER A 168 10.20 3.01 -0.95
CA SER A 168 10.45 3.87 -2.10
C SER A 168 9.69 3.38 -3.31
N ASP A 169 9.02 4.29 -3.99
CA ASP A 169 8.46 4.07 -5.31
C ASP A 169 8.86 5.19 -6.28
N ASN A 170 8.24 5.20 -7.47
CA ASN A 170 8.56 6.15 -8.53
C ASN A 170 8.14 7.60 -8.23
N VAL A 171 7.31 7.84 -7.22
CA VAL A 171 6.72 9.16 -6.90
C VAL A 171 7.29 9.71 -5.60
N MET A 172 7.43 8.88 -4.55
CA MET A 172 7.91 9.34 -3.26
C MET A 172 8.62 8.26 -2.44
N ASN A 173 9.41 8.73 -1.49
CA ASN A 173 9.98 7.93 -0.41
C ASN A 173 9.15 8.13 0.87
N ILE A 174 8.93 7.04 1.60
CA ILE A 174 8.10 7.04 2.81
C ILE A 174 8.86 6.37 3.94
N SER A 175 9.08 7.12 5.01
CA SER A 175 9.66 6.63 6.26
C SER A 175 8.57 6.35 7.28
N TYR A 176 8.69 5.23 7.98
CA TYR A 176 7.76 4.82 9.04
C TYR A 176 8.33 5.17 10.40
N ILE A 177 7.60 5.95 11.17
CA ILE A 177 7.97 6.31 12.54
C ILE A 177 6.97 5.63 13.50
N PRO A 178 7.34 4.50 14.11
CA PRO A 178 6.50 3.85 15.11
C PRO A 178 6.48 4.66 16.41
N LEU A 179 5.29 5.03 16.85
CA LEU A 179 5.09 5.82 18.07
C LEU A 179 4.54 4.93 19.18
N THR A 180 5.06 5.13 20.39
CA THR A 180 4.67 4.37 21.58
C THR A 180 3.95 5.25 22.59
N LYS A 181 3.12 4.64 23.43
CA LYS A 181 2.47 5.33 24.53
C LYS A 181 3.48 5.57 25.64
N SER A 182 3.51 6.79 26.18
CA SER A 182 4.16 7.10 27.43
C SER A 182 3.49 6.30 28.54
N ILE A 183 4.30 5.52 29.27
CA ILE A 183 3.83 4.82 30.46
C ILE A 183 3.83 5.86 31.57
N LYS A 184 2.71 6.56 31.75
CA LYS A 184 2.47 7.25 33.02
C LYS A 184 2.45 6.15 34.08
N ASN A 185 3.37 6.18 35.04
CA ASN A 185 3.35 5.31 36.21
C ASN A 185 2.13 5.67 37.05
N THR A 186 0.95 5.21 36.63
CA THR A 186 -0.22 5.15 37.49
C THR A 186 -0.11 3.84 38.24
N GLU A 187 0.27 3.92 39.51
CA GLU A 187 0.18 2.82 40.45
C GLU A 187 -1.23 2.22 40.39
N GLU A 188 -1.29 0.91 40.18
CA GLU A 188 -2.41 -0.02 40.39
C GLU A 188 -3.84 0.46 40.04
N SER A 189 -4.24 0.23 38.79
CA SER A 189 -5.57 -0.31 38.52
C SER A 189 -5.50 -1.22 37.30
N SER A 190 -5.26 -2.50 37.55
CA SER A 190 -5.30 -3.55 36.53
C SER A 190 -6.73 -3.75 36.02
N LEU A 191 -7.10 -3.03 34.96
CA LEU A 191 -8.19 -3.48 34.09
C LEU A 191 -7.62 -4.49 33.10
N ASN A 192 -7.65 -5.76 33.50
CA ASN A 192 -7.43 -6.90 32.62
C ASN A 192 -8.59 -6.97 31.60
N LEU A 193 -8.45 -6.35 30.43
CA LEU A 193 -9.30 -6.65 29.28
C LEU A 193 -8.80 -7.92 28.59
N ASN A 194 -9.07 -9.06 29.22
CA ASN A 194 -9.12 -10.36 28.55
C ASN A 194 -10.58 -10.62 28.15
N ASP A 195 -11.11 -9.84 27.21
CA ASP A 195 -12.39 -10.17 26.58
C ASP A 195 -12.15 -11.26 25.52
N LYS A 196 -12.01 -12.50 25.99
CA LYS A 196 -12.47 -13.65 25.24
C LYS A 196 -13.92 -13.89 25.66
N GLU A 197 -14.87 -13.28 24.96
CA GLU A 197 -16.27 -13.70 25.04
C GLU A 197 -16.40 -15.12 24.46
N GLN A 198 -16.18 -16.14 25.30
CA GLN A 198 -16.67 -17.48 25.02
C GLN A 198 -18.14 -17.55 25.40
N CYS A 199 -19.01 -17.23 24.44
CA CYS A 199 -20.43 -17.56 24.54
C CYS A 199 -20.59 -19.08 24.37
N GLN A 200 -20.93 -19.81 25.44
CA GLN A 200 -21.52 -21.15 25.32
C GLN A 200 -23.00 -21.10 25.69
N THR A 201 -23.81 -21.73 24.84
CA THR A 201 -25.24 -21.96 25.07
C THR A 201 -25.42 -23.14 26.01
N ASN A 202 -26.21 -22.99 27.07
CA ASN A 202 -26.69 -24.15 27.82
C ASN A 202 -27.76 -24.90 27.00
N ILE A 203 -28.05 -26.14 27.41
CA ILE A 203 -29.00 -27.07 26.78
C ILE A 203 -30.42 -26.51 26.54
N ASN A 204 -30.78 -25.36 27.12
CA ASN A 204 -32.08 -24.69 26.91
C ASN A 204 -31.98 -23.32 26.21
N GLY A 205 -30.84 -22.99 25.59
CA GLY A 205 -30.72 -21.85 24.66
C GLY A 205 -30.77 -20.44 25.26
N LYS A 206 -30.53 -20.26 26.58
CA LYS A 206 -30.44 -18.93 27.21
C LYS A 206 -28.99 -18.59 27.57
N ARG A 207 -28.55 -17.36 27.23
CA ARG A 207 -27.23 -16.82 27.59
C ARG A 207 -27.16 -16.49 29.09
N VAL A 208 -26.14 -16.97 29.79
CA VAL A 208 -25.88 -16.67 31.20
C VAL A 208 -24.38 -16.41 31.39
N ILE A 209 -24.03 -15.36 32.12
CA ILE A 209 -22.65 -14.98 32.50
C ILE A 209 -22.39 -15.53 33.90
N ASN A 210 -21.26 -16.21 34.12
CA ASN A 210 -20.91 -16.75 35.44
C ASN A 210 -19.68 -16.02 35.98
N GLU A 211 -19.81 -15.41 37.16
CA GLU A 211 -18.70 -14.81 37.91
C GLU A 211 -18.10 -15.83 38.90
N LYS A 212 -16.78 -15.72 39.12
CA LYS A 212 -15.89 -16.49 40.02
C LYS A 212 -15.23 -17.70 39.33
N THR A 213 -13.91 -17.90 39.35
CA THR A 213 -12.99 -17.74 40.48
C THR A 213 -11.56 -17.57 39.96
N GLN A 214 -10.75 -16.72 40.63
CA GLN A 214 -9.29 -16.67 40.48
C GLN A 214 -8.67 -17.84 41.25
N GLU A 215 -7.72 -18.54 40.66
CA GLU A 215 -6.37 -18.83 41.21
C GLU A 215 -5.69 -19.90 40.34
N GLU A 216 -4.36 -19.88 40.35
CA GLU A 216 -3.43 -20.68 39.55
C GLU A 216 -3.13 -20.16 38.13
N GLU A 217 -2.17 -19.23 38.05
CA GLU A 217 -1.07 -19.31 37.08
C GLU A 217 0.03 -18.29 37.43
N THR A 218 0.73 -18.53 38.54
CA THR A 218 2.08 -17.98 38.74
C THR A 218 3.07 -18.72 37.83
N LYS A 219 3.92 -17.96 37.12
CA LYS A 219 5.10 -18.33 36.29
C LYS A 219 4.76 -18.44 34.79
N THR A 220 4.91 -17.41 33.95
CA THR A 220 6.17 -16.78 33.56
C THR A 220 5.84 -15.54 32.70
N ARG A 221 5.95 -14.32 33.25
CA ARG A 221 5.76 -13.09 32.45
C ARG A 221 7.00 -12.84 31.60
N LYS A 222 7.05 -13.42 30.40
CA LYS A 222 7.89 -12.87 29.33
C LYS A 222 7.37 -11.45 29.04
N LYS A 223 8.23 -10.43 29.16
CA LYS A 223 7.92 -9.05 28.75
C LYS A 223 7.45 -9.08 27.29
N LYS A 224 6.14 -9.03 27.03
CA LYS A 224 5.62 -8.81 25.67
C LYS A 224 6.10 -7.42 25.25
N LYS A 225 6.92 -7.34 24.20
CA LYS A 225 7.22 -6.06 23.55
C LYS A 225 5.88 -5.43 23.16
N SER A 226 5.63 -4.19 23.59
CA SER A 226 4.44 -3.45 23.21
C SER A 226 4.49 -3.21 21.71
N ILE A 227 3.51 -3.75 21.00
CA ILE A 227 3.39 -3.58 19.55
C ILE A 227 3.01 -2.11 19.31
N PRO A 228 3.74 -1.35 18.47
CA PRO A 228 3.38 0.03 18.20
C PRO A 228 2.04 0.05 17.46
N HIS A 229 1.04 0.69 18.08
CA HIS A 229 -0.30 0.80 17.51
C HIS A 229 -0.48 2.03 16.62
N LEU A 230 0.48 2.95 16.67
CA LEU A 230 0.48 4.23 15.98
C LEU A 230 1.73 4.37 15.09
N LEU A 231 1.52 4.76 13.84
CA LEU A 231 2.55 5.08 12.86
C LEU A 231 2.37 6.52 12.40
N CYS A 232 3.49 7.23 12.36
CA CYS A 232 3.64 8.47 11.61
C CYS A 232 4.35 8.18 10.29
N PHE A 233 3.93 8.87 9.22
CA PHE A 233 4.53 8.74 7.90
C PHE A 233 5.20 10.06 7.51
N ILE A 234 6.50 10.02 7.23
CA ILE A 234 7.19 11.13 6.56
C ILE A 234 7.24 10.80 5.07
N CYS A 235 6.58 11.62 4.27
CA CYS A 235 6.46 11.43 2.83
C CYS A 235 7.31 12.48 2.09
N GLU A 236 8.37 12.01 1.46
CA GLU A 236 9.31 12.81 0.69
C GLU A 236 9.04 12.60 -0.80
N VAL A 237 8.37 13.57 -1.43
CA VAL A 237 8.03 13.51 -2.85
C VAL A 237 9.28 13.76 -3.69
N HIS A 238 9.52 12.91 -4.70
CA HIS A 238 10.64 13.08 -5.61
C HIS A 238 10.50 14.41 -6.36
N PRO A 239 11.61 15.17 -6.51
CA PRO A 239 11.56 16.48 -7.16
C PRO A 239 11.18 16.32 -8.62
N LYS A 240 10.35 17.24 -9.13
CA LYS A 240 10.05 17.27 -10.56
C LYS A 240 11.29 17.79 -11.31
N PRO A 241 11.76 17.10 -12.36
CA PRO A 241 12.84 17.62 -13.16
C PRO A 241 12.41 18.90 -13.87
N GLY A 242 13.37 19.81 -14.02
CA GLY A 242 13.17 21.05 -14.74
C GLY A 242 12.68 20.83 -16.17
N LYS A 243 11.95 21.82 -16.68
CA LYS A 243 11.45 21.80 -18.04
C LYS A 243 12.60 22.05 -19.01
N LEU A 244 12.65 21.25 -20.09
CA LEU A 244 13.55 21.52 -21.21
C LEU A 244 13.02 22.70 -22.02
N LEU A 245 13.86 23.71 -22.22
CA LEU A 245 13.56 24.93 -22.98
C LEU A 245 13.92 24.72 -24.45
N ILE A 246 12.96 24.16 -25.20
CA ILE A 246 13.13 23.82 -26.63
C ILE A 246 13.64 25.01 -27.45
N ASN A 247 13.11 26.21 -27.20
CA ASN A 247 13.53 27.42 -27.92
C ASN A 247 15.02 27.72 -27.71
N LYS A 248 15.51 27.62 -26.47
CA LYS A 248 16.94 27.79 -26.19
C LYS A 248 17.77 26.71 -26.89
N CYS A 249 17.31 25.45 -26.92
CA CYS A 249 18.02 24.40 -27.66
C CYS A 249 18.18 24.78 -29.14
N ILE A 250 17.13 25.32 -29.76
CA ILE A 250 17.16 25.78 -31.16
C ILE A 250 18.10 26.98 -31.32
N ASP A 251 18.10 27.93 -30.39
CA ASP A 251 19.03 29.08 -30.40
C ASP A 251 20.49 28.61 -30.27
N PHE A 252 20.72 27.54 -29.51
CA PHE A 252 22.00 26.83 -29.45
C PHE A 252 22.23 25.91 -30.65
N GLY A 253 21.42 25.93 -31.71
CA GLY A 253 21.62 25.15 -32.93
C GLY A 253 21.38 23.64 -32.78
N ILE A 254 20.66 23.22 -31.73
CA ILE A 254 20.31 21.80 -31.51
C ILE A 254 18.99 21.50 -32.20
N SER A 255 19.04 20.58 -33.16
CA SER A 255 17.84 20.11 -33.86
C SER A 255 17.02 19.15 -33.00
N PRO A 256 15.68 19.11 -33.17
CA PRO A 256 14.84 18.14 -32.48
C PRO A 256 15.28 16.70 -32.74
N GLY A 257 15.59 15.96 -31.67
CA GLY A 257 16.19 14.63 -31.81
C GLY A 257 16.60 14.00 -30.48
N PRO A 258 17.41 12.93 -30.52
CA PRO A 258 17.86 12.20 -29.32
C PRO A 258 18.66 13.09 -28.36
N ASP A 259 19.37 14.09 -28.88
CA ASP A 259 20.19 15.04 -28.11
C ASP A 259 19.37 15.85 -27.10
N LEU A 260 18.11 16.19 -27.44
CA LEU A 260 17.20 16.86 -26.50
C LEU A 260 16.92 16.00 -25.26
N ASN A 261 16.84 14.67 -25.43
CA ASN A 261 16.63 13.75 -24.32
C ASN A 261 17.89 13.63 -23.45
N LEU A 262 19.08 13.64 -24.06
CA LEU A 262 20.35 13.65 -23.33
C LEU A 262 20.47 14.91 -22.46
N LEU A 263 20.17 16.08 -23.03
CA LEU A 263 20.14 17.35 -22.29
C LEU A 263 19.12 17.32 -21.16
N LYS A 264 17.93 16.80 -21.42
CA LYS A 264 16.89 16.65 -20.39
C LYS A 264 17.30 15.69 -19.25
N GLN A 265 18.18 14.73 -19.52
CA GLN A 265 18.74 13.81 -18.52
C GLN A 265 19.90 14.42 -17.71
N GLY A 266 20.29 15.67 -17.99
CA GLY A 266 21.42 16.31 -17.31
C GLY A 266 22.76 16.12 -18.03
N LEU A 267 22.78 15.46 -19.19
CA LEU A 267 24.01 15.22 -19.95
C LEU A 267 24.29 16.39 -20.90
N ASN A 268 25.57 16.67 -21.12
CA ASN A 268 25.99 17.68 -22.10
C ASN A 268 26.05 17.04 -23.48
N VAL A 269 25.75 17.84 -24.51
CA VAL A 269 25.80 17.40 -25.90
C VAL A 269 26.89 18.17 -26.62
N THR A 270 27.78 17.45 -27.30
CA THR A 270 28.78 18.04 -28.19
C THR A 270 28.24 18.00 -29.62
N LYS A 271 28.20 19.15 -30.28
CA LYS A 271 27.76 19.24 -31.67
C LYS A 271 28.83 18.76 -32.64
N GLU A 272 28.46 18.61 -33.91
CA GLU A 272 29.38 18.31 -35.01
C GLU A 272 30.46 19.38 -35.19
N ASP A 273 30.17 20.64 -34.82
CA ASP A 273 31.11 21.76 -34.85
C ASP A 273 32.11 21.79 -33.66
N GLY A 274 32.00 20.84 -32.73
CA GLY A 274 32.84 20.74 -31.52
C GLY A 274 32.36 21.58 -30.33
N THR A 275 31.32 22.40 -30.48
CA THR A 275 30.74 23.20 -29.40
C THR A 275 29.98 22.30 -28.43
N ILE A 276 30.20 22.51 -27.12
CA ILE A 276 29.49 21.78 -26.06
C ILE A 276 28.31 22.62 -25.58
N VAL A 277 27.13 22.04 -25.59
CA VAL A 277 25.92 22.62 -24.98
C VAL A 277 25.67 21.93 -23.65
N TYR A 278 25.65 22.73 -22.58
CA TYR A 278 25.41 22.21 -21.24
C TYR A 278 23.92 22.10 -20.94
N SER A 279 23.53 21.00 -20.30
CA SER A 279 22.13 20.77 -19.91
C SER A 279 21.56 21.91 -19.06
N LYS A 280 22.36 22.43 -18.10
CA LYS A 280 21.97 23.53 -17.21
C LYS A 280 21.59 24.84 -17.92
N ASP A 281 22.04 25.05 -19.16
CA ASP A 281 21.77 26.29 -19.90
C ASP A 281 20.40 26.22 -20.61
N VAL A 282 19.93 24.99 -20.88
CA VAL A 282 18.72 24.70 -21.65
C VAL A 282 17.63 23.96 -20.86
N VAL A 283 17.90 23.55 -19.63
CA VAL A 283 16.93 22.94 -18.70
C VAL A 283 16.77 23.84 -17.49
N GLU A 284 15.53 24.08 -17.07
CA GLU A 284 15.25 24.81 -15.83
C GLU A 284 15.77 24.05 -14.60
N ALA A 285 15.92 24.74 -13.46
CA ALA A 285 16.22 24.05 -12.22
C ALA A 285 15.06 23.12 -11.82
N ASN A 286 15.37 22.00 -11.15
CA ASN A 286 14.36 21.10 -10.62
C ASN A 286 13.48 21.83 -9.59
N GLU A 287 12.21 21.44 -9.51
CA GLU A 287 11.35 21.90 -8.42
C GLU A 287 11.94 21.47 -7.06
N PRO A 288 11.80 22.30 -6.02
CA PRO A 288 12.30 21.96 -4.70
C PRO A 288 11.64 20.67 -4.19
N LYS A 289 12.42 19.88 -3.46
CA LYS A 289 11.92 18.67 -2.79
C LYS A 289 10.76 19.07 -1.88
N THR A 290 9.63 18.37 -2.01
CA THR A 290 8.46 18.59 -1.17
C THR A 290 8.34 17.45 -0.17
N THR A 291 8.32 17.77 1.11
CA THR A 291 8.10 16.79 2.18
C THR A 291 6.85 17.15 2.96
N PHE A 292 6.02 16.17 3.28
CA PHE A 292 4.89 16.32 4.17
C PHE A 292 4.83 15.17 5.18
N ILE A 293 4.24 15.43 6.34
CA ILE A 293 4.13 14.47 7.42
C ILE A 293 2.66 14.16 7.65
N VAL A 294 2.33 12.88 7.77
CA VAL A 294 1.01 12.42 8.19
C VAL A 294 1.14 11.84 9.59
N LEU A 295 0.64 12.60 10.57
CA LEU A 295 0.70 12.29 11.98
C LEU A 295 -0.72 12.32 12.56
N GLU A 296 -1.01 11.33 13.40
CA GLU A 296 -2.21 11.29 14.24
C GLU A 296 -1.77 11.20 15.70
N CYS A 297 -2.47 11.90 16.60
CA CYS A 297 -2.25 11.79 18.05
C CYS A 297 -3.59 11.42 18.71
N PRO A 298 -3.89 10.11 18.87
CA PRO A 298 -5.19 9.67 19.38
C PRO A 298 -5.44 10.05 20.85
N THR A 299 -4.38 10.07 21.66
CA THR A 299 -4.42 10.37 23.10
C THR A 299 -3.16 11.12 23.52
N GLU A 300 -3.23 11.87 24.62
CA GLU A 300 -2.09 12.61 25.18
C GLU A 300 -0.88 11.72 25.52
N GLU A 301 -1.11 10.42 25.73
CA GLU A 301 -0.07 9.43 26.01
C GLU A 301 0.98 9.35 24.89
N TYR A 302 0.64 9.73 23.66
CA TYR A 302 1.58 9.70 22.54
C TYR A 302 2.43 10.97 22.43
N LEU A 303 2.11 12.05 23.16
CA LEU A 303 2.77 13.35 23.01
C LEU A 303 4.27 13.27 23.31
N ASP A 304 4.68 12.53 24.34
CA ASP A 304 6.09 12.38 24.70
C ASP A 304 6.87 11.69 23.57
N SER A 305 6.29 10.66 22.95
CA SER A 305 6.90 9.94 21.85
C SER A 305 6.94 10.76 20.56
N ILE A 306 6.01 11.70 20.36
CA ILE A 306 5.96 12.59 19.20
C ILE A 306 6.97 13.72 19.35
N THR A 307 7.01 14.36 20.52
CA THR A 307 7.83 15.56 20.75
C THR A 307 9.32 15.25 20.94
N ASN A 308 9.65 14.08 21.48
CA ASN A 308 11.03 13.69 21.77
C ASN A 308 11.62 12.68 20.76
N HIS A 309 10.89 12.34 19.68
CA HIS A 309 11.44 11.44 18.68
C HIS A 309 12.62 12.11 17.97
N PRO A 310 13.78 11.45 17.80
CA PRO A 310 14.97 12.05 17.19
C PRO A 310 14.83 12.36 15.69
N THR A 311 13.75 11.92 15.06
CA THR A 311 13.51 12.07 13.62
C THR A 311 12.78 13.37 13.28
N PHE A 312 12.10 13.97 14.25
CA PHE A 312 11.34 15.21 14.07
C PHE A 312 12.20 16.44 14.37
#